data_AF-A0A850LP70-F1
#
_entry.id   AF-A0A850LP70-F1
#
_cell.length_a   1.000
_cell.length_b   1.000
_cell.length_c   1.000
_cell.angle_alpha   90.00
_cell.angle_beta   90.00
_cell.angle_gamma   90.00
#
_symmetry.space_group_name_H-M   'P 1'
#
loop_
_entity.id
_entity.type
_entity.pdbx_description
1 polymer ?
#
loop_
_entity_poly.entity_id
_entity_poly.type
_entity_poly.pdbx_seq_one_letter_code
_entity_poly.pdbx_strand_id
1 'polypeptide(L)'
;MDNSSNVHVVWYDETNGEWGTDEEIMYANYTAAGWSNTTVISDVYGWNDGWSNYPSVAVDSSGTVHVVWTDASVGEWGGGLADYEIFYVNYTAGVWSNATCISDLYGWNDDFSEKPSVAVDSSGNIHVVWFDSTDGEWGTDLEIMYANMYKRPSANHPGDITTTILFSPAIYWQLYDETGGGQYRVWANDSNDNYMLLVNWTPWTNGTYIIVDIAMVGLGTFNYTIEYYNSYHQFGISDTVIVTITDVIPTPTKDEPIIIAPQGGGDISSFLLSPLGLGIVAGFGAILLILVTVIIKINKTVQELNKKISKTPTSKKAIEK
;
A
#
# COMPACT_ATOMS: atom_id res chain seq x y z
N MET A 1 33.72 -4.59 10.35
CA MET A 1 34.15 -3.18 10.17
C MET A 1 33.26 -2.60 9.08
N ASP A 2 32.74 -1.39 9.26
CA ASP A 2 31.88 -0.73 8.27
C ASP A 2 32.69 0.04 7.20
N ASN A 3 32.00 0.65 6.23
CA ASN A 3 32.62 1.47 5.18
C ASN A 3 33.29 2.75 5.70
N SER A 4 32.98 3.17 6.93
CA SER A 4 33.60 4.31 7.62
C SER A 4 34.78 3.89 8.50
N SER A 5 35.23 2.64 8.41
CA SER A 5 36.29 2.04 9.25
C SER A 5 35.94 1.94 10.74
N ASN A 6 34.65 2.01 11.10
CA ASN A 6 34.21 1.70 12.46
C ASN A 6 34.21 0.19 12.68
N VAL A 7 34.67 -0.26 13.85
CA VAL A 7 34.62 -1.67 14.24
C VAL A 7 33.36 -1.90 15.05
N HIS A 8 32.63 -2.97 14.74
CA HIS A 8 31.45 -3.40 15.47
C HIS A 8 31.80 -4.73 16.14
N VAL A 9 31.53 -4.83 17.44
CA VAL A 9 31.82 -6.03 18.24
C VAL A 9 30.55 -6.44 18.94
N VAL A 10 30.24 -7.73 18.82
CA VAL A 10 29.18 -8.40 19.57
C VAL A 10 29.79 -9.54 20.36
N TRP A 11 29.28 -9.77 21.55
CA TRP A 11 29.68 -10.89 22.42
C TRP A 11 28.50 -11.29 23.30
N TYR A 12 28.57 -12.48 23.88
CA TYR A 12 27.64 -12.86 24.94
C TYR A 12 28.32 -12.65 26.30
N ASP A 13 27.54 -12.26 27.30
CA ASP A 13 28.04 -11.93 28.64
C ASP A 13 27.07 -12.43 29.71
N GLU A 14 27.60 -13.04 30.77
CA GLU A 14 26.83 -13.64 31.88
C GLU A 14 26.73 -12.71 33.10
N THR A 15 27.10 -11.43 32.97
CA THR A 15 27.10 -10.51 34.10
C THR A 15 25.67 -10.11 34.46
N ASN A 16 25.25 -10.43 35.69
CA ASN A 16 23.97 -9.99 36.23
C ASN A 16 23.81 -8.46 36.15
N GLY A 17 22.66 -8.00 35.65
CA GLY A 17 22.35 -6.58 35.49
C GLY A 17 20.86 -6.28 35.60
N GLU A 18 20.44 -5.11 35.10
CA GLU A 18 19.02 -4.76 35.01
C GLU A 18 18.25 -5.69 34.04
N TRP A 19 18.99 -6.35 33.15
CA TRP A 19 18.55 -7.33 32.15
C TRP A 19 18.42 -8.76 32.68
N GLY A 20 18.80 -9.05 33.93
CA GLY A 20 18.62 -10.39 34.52
C GLY A 20 19.90 -11.08 34.96
N THR A 21 19.90 -12.40 34.91
CA THR A 21 20.96 -13.30 35.44
C THR A 21 21.44 -14.36 34.43
N ASP A 22 20.95 -14.23 33.22
CA ASP A 22 21.12 -15.05 32.04
C ASP A 22 22.18 -14.46 31.11
N GLU A 23 22.55 -15.23 30.07
CA GLU A 23 23.52 -14.79 29.07
C GLU A 23 22.86 -13.76 28.15
N GLU A 24 23.50 -12.61 27.96
CA GLU A 24 22.98 -11.54 27.10
C GLU A 24 23.93 -11.23 25.95
N ILE A 25 23.37 -10.85 24.80
CA ILE A 25 24.14 -10.29 23.70
C ILE A 25 24.41 -8.81 23.95
N MET A 26 25.69 -8.51 23.97
CA MET A 26 26.25 -7.18 24.17
C MET A 26 26.79 -6.64 22.85
N TYR A 27 26.79 -5.32 22.73
CA TYR A 27 27.34 -4.59 21.60
C TYR A 27 28.18 -3.40 22.03
N ALA A 28 29.28 -3.18 21.32
CA ALA A 28 30.05 -1.94 21.33
C ALA A 28 30.65 -1.66 19.96
N ASN A 29 30.89 -0.38 19.65
CA ASN A 29 31.63 0.00 18.46
C ASN A 29 32.87 0.83 18.79
N TYR A 30 33.86 0.74 17.91
CA TYR A 30 35.05 1.58 17.93
C TYR A 30 35.00 2.53 16.75
N THR A 31 35.07 3.83 17.05
CA THR A 31 35.11 4.91 16.07
C THR A 31 36.39 5.72 16.24
N ALA A 32 36.57 6.79 15.46
CA ALA A 32 37.65 7.75 15.68
C ALA A 32 37.67 8.37 17.10
N ALA A 33 36.53 8.36 17.81
CA ALA A 33 36.42 8.84 19.19
C ALA A 33 36.77 7.78 20.25
N GLY A 34 37.05 6.54 19.84
CA GLY A 34 37.27 5.40 20.73
C GLY A 34 36.07 4.46 20.82
N TRP A 35 36.05 3.62 21.86
CA TRP A 35 34.97 2.69 22.16
C TRP A 35 33.72 3.41 22.66
N SER A 36 32.54 2.96 22.22
CA SER A 36 31.27 3.30 22.85
C SER A 36 31.13 2.65 24.22
N ASN A 37 30.10 3.06 24.96
CA ASN A 37 29.58 2.25 26.04
C ASN A 37 29.01 0.93 25.50
N THR A 38 29.02 -0.10 26.34
CA THR A 38 28.33 -1.37 26.09
C THR A 38 26.82 -1.17 26.09
N THR A 39 26.14 -1.83 25.16
CA THR A 39 24.68 -1.88 25.06
C THR A 39 24.23 -3.33 25.03
N VAL A 40 23.25 -3.71 25.86
CA VAL A 40 22.55 -5.00 25.74
C VAL A 40 21.59 -4.91 24.56
N ILE A 41 21.62 -5.88 23.65
CA ILE A 41 20.80 -5.89 22.42
C ILE A 41 19.81 -7.04 22.34
N SER A 42 19.99 -8.09 23.15
CA SER A 42 19.05 -9.20 23.32
C SER A 42 17.83 -8.83 24.18
N ASP A 43 18.03 -7.98 25.20
CA ASP A 43 16.94 -7.56 26.10
C ASP A 43 16.64 -6.05 26.09
N VAL A 44 16.53 -5.43 24.91
CA VAL A 44 16.25 -3.98 24.80
C VAL A 44 14.88 -3.59 25.41
N TYR A 45 13.95 -4.53 25.55
CA TYR A 45 12.55 -4.26 25.93
C TYR A 45 12.00 -5.16 27.04
N GLY A 46 12.83 -5.93 27.76
CA GLY A 46 12.39 -6.78 28.87
C GLY A 46 11.54 -7.97 28.44
N TRP A 47 11.77 -8.48 27.22
CA TRP A 47 11.09 -9.66 26.69
C TRP A 47 11.97 -10.91 26.80
N ASN A 48 13.28 -10.73 26.91
CA ASN A 48 14.24 -11.81 27.00
C ASN A 48 14.30 -12.31 28.45
N ASP A 49 14.13 -13.61 28.65
CA ASP A 49 14.21 -14.26 29.96
C ASP A 49 14.99 -15.58 29.92
N GLY A 50 15.68 -15.82 28.80
CA GLY A 50 16.45 -17.02 28.52
C GLY A 50 17.86 -16.72 28.03
N TRP A 51 18.69 -17.76 27.95
CA TRP A 51 20.08 -17.60 27.52
C TRP A 51 20.19 -17.14 26.06
N SER A 52 20.94 -16.05 25.85
CA SER A 52 21.32 -15.54 24.55
C SER A 52 22.81 -15.73 24.27
N ASN A 53 23.16 -16.48 23.23
CA ASN A 53 24.56 -16.77 22.90
C ASN A 53 24.84 -16.95 21.39
N TYR A 54 26.10 -17.27 21.07
CA TYR A 54 26.61 -17.43 19.71
C TYR A 54 26.27 -16.27 18.75
N PRO A 55 26.54 -15.00 19.12
CA PRO A 55 26.19 -13.89 18.25
C PRO A 55 27.06 -13.85 16.98
N SER A 56 26.44 -13.45 15.88
CA SER A 56 27.10 -13.16 14.60
C SER A 56 26.69 -11.77 14.12
N VAL A 57 27.64 -11.03 13.55
CA VAL A 57 27.42 -9.64 13.10
C VAL A 57 27.91 -9.41 11.68
N ALA A 58 27.10 -8.71 10.89
CA ALA A 58 27.45 -8.18 9.58
C ALA A 58 27.05 -6.70 9.47
N VAL A 59 27.66 -5.98 8.54
CA VAL A 59 27.33 -4.57 8.28
C VAL A 59 27.10 -4.42 6.78
N ASP A 60 25.99 -3.79 6.41
CA ASP A 60 25.64 -3.55 5.01
C ASP A 60 26.39 -2.35 4.42
N SER A 61 26.16 -2.07 3.13
CA SER A 61 26.79 -0.94 2.44
C SER A 61 26.27 0.43 2.90
N SER A 62 25.10 0.47 3.54
CA SER A 62 24.47 1.67 4.12
C SER A 62 24.99 2.02 5.51
N GLY A 63 25.76 1.11 6.13
CA GLY A 63 26.23 1.23 7.51
C GLY A 63 25.24 0.69 8.55
N THR A 64 24.19 -0.01 8.12
CA THR A 64 23.28 -0.73 9.01
C THR A 64 23.99 -1.96 9.55
N VAL A 65 23.97 -2.13 10.88
CA VAL A 65 24.53 -3.30 11.56
C VAL A 65 23.44 -4.34 11.71
N HIS A 66 23.74 -5.60 11.39
CA HIS A 66 22.84 -6.74 11.49
C HIS A 66 23.44 -7.73 12.47
N VAL A 67 22.67 -8.11 13.49
CA VAL A 67 23.11 -9.08 14.51
C VAL A 67 22.10 -10.20 14.58
N VAL A 68 22.61 -11.43 14.62
CA VAL A 68 21.83 -12.64 14.89
C VAL A 68 22.45 -13.40 16.06
N TRP A 69 21.64 -14.13 16.82
CA TRP A 69 22.10 -14.93 17.95
C TRP A 69 21.14 -16.10 18.22
N THR A 70 21.57 -17.05 19.03
CA THR A 70 20.75 -18.13 19.57
C THR A 70 20.14 -17.68 20.90
N ASP A 71 18.85 -17.91 21.10
CA ASP A 71 18.08 -17.45 22.25
C ASP A 71 17.21 -18.58 22.81
N ALA A 72 17.08 -18.64 24.13
CA ALA A 72 16.28 -19.63 24.83
C ALA A 72 15.04 -19.04 25.53
N SER A 73 14.68 -17.79 25.24
CA SER A 73 13.49 -17.13 25.83
C SER A 73 12.20 -17.78 25.37
N VAL A 74 11.23 -17.87 26.29
CA VAL A 74 9.94 -18.50 26.00
C VAL A 74 8.98 -17.47 25.38
N GLY A 75 8.38 -17.79 24.22
CA GLY A 75 7.46 -16.93 23.50
C GLY A 75 6.46 -17.68 22.62
N GLU A 76 5.93 -16.99 21.60
CA GLU A 76 4.98 -17.58 20.64
C GLU A 76 5.64 -18.63 19.72
N TRP A 77 6.96 -18.56 19.59
CA TRP A 77 7.85 -19.47 18.86
C TRP A 77 8.25 -20.72 19.67
N GLY A 78 7.64 -20.95 20.85
CA GLY A 78 8.15 -21.96 21.79
C GLY A 78 9.25 -21.39 22.66
N GLY A 79 10.40 -22.06 22.73
CA GLY A 79 11.56 -21.62 23.51
C GLY A 79 11.85 -22.42 24.78
N GLY A 80 12.91 -22.05 25.47
CA GLY A 80 13.39 -22.68 26.70
C GLY A 80 14.55 -23.65 26.48
N LEU A 81 14.92 -24.41 27.52
CA LEU A 81 16.09 -25.30 27.49
C LEU A 81 15.98 -26.53 26.56
N ALA A 82 14.86 -26.67 25.86
CA ALA A 82 14.59 -27.77 24.93
C ALA A 82 14.31 -27.28 23.51
N ASP A 83 14.35 -25.97 23.28
CA ASP A 83 13.90 -25.34 22.05
C ASP A 83 14.58 -23.96 21.95
N TYR A 84 15.68 -23.90 21.21
CA TYR A 84 16.45 -22.68 21.02
C TYR A 84 16.14 -22.07 19.66
N GLU A 85 16.10 -20.76 19.59
CA GLU A 85 15.67 -20.03 18.40
C GLU A 85 16.74 -19.05 17.93
N ILE A 86 16.75 -18.73 16.64
CA ILE A 86 17.57 -17.68 16.05
C ILE A 86 16.81 -16.37 16.06
N PHE A 87 17.39 -15.37 16.71
CA PHE A 87 16.88 -14.02 16.71
C PHE A 87 17.72 -13.08 15.86
N TYR A 88 17.08 -11.99 15.42
CA TYR A 88 17.67 -10.95 14.60
C TYR A 88 17.30 -9.55 15.11
N VAL A 89 18.29 -8.64 15.11
CA VAL A 89 18.12 -7.19 15.23
C VAL A 89 18.97 -6.45 14.21
N ASN A 90 18.59 -5.21 13.91
CA ASN A 90 19.45 -4.26 13.22
C ASN A 90 19.63 -2.94 13.97
N TYR A 91 20.74 -2.28 13.72
CA TYR A 91 21.01 -0.91 14.14
C TYR A 91 21.04 0.00 12.93
N THR A 92 20.01 0.85 12.82
CA THR A 92 19.89 1.83 11.74
C THR A 92 19.46 3.18 12.29
N ALA A 93 19.99 4.26 11.71
CA ALA A 93 19.68 5.63 12.12
C ALA A 93 19.80 5.92 13.65
N GLY A 94 20.70 5.20 14.34
CA GLY A 94 20.96 5.43 15.77
C GLY A 94 20.12 4.59 16.73
N VAL A 95 19.26 3.70 16.23
CA VAL A 95 18.30 2.92 17.04
C VAL A 95 18.38 1.44 16.68
N TRP A 96 18.25 0.57 17.67
CA TRP A 96 18.08 -0.87 17.47
C TRP A 96 16.63 -1.20 17.16
N SER A 97 16.39 -2.11 16.21
CA SER A 97 15.07 -2.67 15.97
C SER A 97 14.61 -3.56 17.13
N ASN A 98 13.32 -3.88 17.16
CA ASN A 98 12.86 -5.01 17.97
C ASN A 98 13.52 -6.31 17.49
N ALA A 99 13.75 -7.22 18.43
CA ALA A 99 14.19 -8.57 18.12
C ALA A 99 13.08 -9.32 17.37
N THR A 100 13.49 -10.11 16.37
CA THR A 100 12.59 -10.93 15.56
C THR A 100 13.12 -12.37 15.56
N CYS A 101 12.31 -13.34 15.96
CA CYS A 101 12.63 -14.77 15.75
C CYS A 101 12.54 -15.07 14.25
N ILE A 102 13.59 -15.68 13.68
CA ILE A 102 13.70 -15.97 12.24
C ILE A 102 13.72 -17.46 11.90
N SER A 103 13.95 -18.34 12.87
CA SER A 103 13.88 -19.81 12.71
C SER A 103 12.45 -20.32 12.78
N ASP A 104 11.61 -19.79 13.67
CA ASP A 104 10.22 -20.23 13.80
C ASP A 104 9.15 -19.20 13.36
N LEU A 105 9.29 -18.64 12.15
CA LEU A 105 8.31 -17.68 11.63
C LEU A 105 6.91 -18.27 11.37
N TYR A 106 6.77 -19.60 11.33
CA TYR A 106 5.54 -20.28 10.91
C TYR A 106 5.10 -21.43 11.84
N GLY A 107 5.70 -21.58 13.03
CA GLY A 107 5.34 -22.62 14.00
C GLY A 107 5.67 -24.03 13.52
N TRP A 108 6.77 -24.18 12.78
CA TRP A 108 7.23 -25.46 12.26
C TRP A 108 8.48 -25.97 12.99
N ASN A 109 9.28 -25.07 13.58
CA ASN A 109 10.46 -25.42 14.37
C ASN A 109 9.99 -25.80 15.78
N ASP A 110 10.43 -26.94 16.31
CA ASP A 110 10.10 -27.37 17.67
C ASP A 110 11.29 -27.98 18.44
N ASP A 111 12.51 -27.80 17.91
CA ASP A 111 13.78 -28.23 18.48
C ASP A 111 14.89 -27.18 18.21
N PHE A 112 16.11 -27.47 18.65
CA PHE A 112 17.23 -26.53 18.70
C PHE A 112 17.64 -25.96 17.35
N SER A 113 17.47 -24.65 17.20
CA SER A 113 18.15 -23.79 16.24
C SER A 113 19.37 -23.09 16.88
N GLU A 114 20.58 -23.37 16.39
CA GLU A 114 21.83 -22.91 17.01
C GLU A 114 22.91 -22.34 16.07
N LYS A 115 23.80 -21.53 16.66
CA LYS A 115 25.08 -21.08 16.09
C LYS A 115 24.91 -20.39 14.72
N PRO A 116 24.11 -19.31 14.68
CA PRO A 116 23.81 -18.65 13.43
C PRO A 116 25.05 -17.96 12.85
N SER A 117 25.06 -17.81 11.53
CA SER A 117 26.01 -16.99 10.81
C SER A 117 25.28 -16.06 9.86
N VAL A 118 25.60 -14.77 9.90
CA VAL A 118 24.98 -13.74 9.06
C VAL A 118 25.98 -13.15 8.05
N ALA A 119 25.50 -12.93 6.83
CA ALA A 119 26.18 -12.17 5.79
C ALA A 119 25.19 -11.23 5.11
N VAL A 120 25.71 -10.15 4.51
CA VAL A 120 24.90 -9.21 3.73
C VAL A 120 25.46 -9.15 2.30
N ASP A 121 24.59 -9.24 1.30
CA ASP A 121 24.98 -9.13 -0.10
C ASP A 121 25.17 -7.67 -0.55
N SER A 122 25.61 -7.46 -1.80
CA SER A 122 25.83 -6.12 -2.35
C SER A 122 24.55 -5.28 -2.50
N SER A 123 23.39 -5.92 -2.46
CA SER A 123 22.08 -5.28 -2.57
C SER A 123 21.50 -4.91 -1.21
N GLY A 124 22.16 -5.30 -0.11
CA GLY A 124 21.68 -5.10 1.26
C GLY A 124 20.80 -6.25 1.78
N ASN A 125 20.70 -7.35 1.05
CA ASN A 125 19.92 -8.50 1.50
C ASN A 125 20.68 -9.27 2.57
N ILE A 126 19.99 -9.67 3.63
CA ILE A 126 20.59 -10.39 4.74
C ILE A 126 20.39 -11.89 4.51
N HIS A 127 21.46 -12.65 4.66
CA HIS A 127 21.52 -14.09 4.55
C HIS A 127 21.93 -14.66 5.90
N VAL A 128 21.11 -15.56 6.46
CA VAL A 128 21.38 -16.21 7.73
C VAL A 128 21.35 -17.71 7.55
N VAL A 129 22.33 -18.40 8.10
CA VAL A 129 22.37 -19.87 8.19
C VAL A 129 22.55 -20.30 9.64
N TRP A 130 21.99 -21.45 10.02
CA TRP A 130 22.11 -22.01 11.37
C TRP A 130 22.02 -23.53 11.34
N PHE A 131 22.33 -24.19 12.45
CA PHE A 131 22.06 -25.61 12.65
C PHE A 131 20.68 -25.80 13.26
N ASP A 132 19.95 -26.80 12.81
CA ASP A 132 18.58 -27.07 13.26
C ASP A 132 18.41 -28.57 13.54
N SER A 133 17.69 -28.91 14.61
CA SER A 133 17.47 -30.31 15.04
C SER A 133 16.02 -30.75 14.83
N THR A 134 15.17 -29.91 14.25
CA THR A 134 13.75 -30.21 14.05
C THR A 134 13.55 -31.29 12.99
N ASP A 135 12.82 -32.34 13.38
CA ASP A 135 12.43 -33.43 12.50
C ASP A 135 11.56 -32.90 11.34
N GLY A 136 11.98 -33.18 10.10
CA GLY A 136 11.27 -32.73 8.90
C GLY A 136 11.16 -33.80 7.81
N GLU A 137 10.78 -33.39 6.61
CA GLU A 137 10.78 -34.30 5.44
C GLU A 137 12.18 -34.79 5.07
N TRP A 138 13.21 -34.13 5.59
CA TRP A 138 14.63 -34.40 5.39
C TRP A 138 15.19 -35.46 6.33
N GLY A 139 14.56 -35.73 7.48
CA GLY A 139 15.06 -36.72 8.43
C GLY A 139 14.92 -36.28 9.88
N THR A 140 15.79 -36.86 10.71
CA THR A 140 15.89 -36.64 12.16
C THR A 140 17.33 -36.36 12.60
N ASP A 141 18.18 -35.96 11.65
CA ASP A 141 19.55 -35.55 11.90
C ASP A 141 19.64 -34.03 12.02
N LEU A 142 20.85 -33.47 12.02
CA LEU A 142 21.05 -32.03 12.18
C LEU A 142 21.16 -31.38 10.81
N GLU A 143 20.29 -30.44 10.51
CA GLU A 143 20.27 -29.71 9.25
C GLU A 143 21.02 -28.38 9.31
N ILE A 144 21.41 -27.90 8.14
CA ILE A 144 21.81 -26.51 7.96
C ILE A 144 20.64 -25.79 7.31
N MET A 145 20.04 -24.89 8.07
CA MET A 145 18.91 -24.09 7.64
C MET A 145 19.39 -22.74 7.09
N TYR A 146 18.52 -22.12 6.30
CA TYR A 146 18.81 -20.85 5.64
C TYR A 146 17.55 -19.97 5.61
N ALA A 147 17.72 -18.72 6.03
CA ALA A 147 16.74 -17.66 5.86
C ALA A 147 17.36 -16.46 5.15
N ASN A 148 16.52 -15.73 4.43
CA ASN A 148 16.84 -14.41 3.94
C ASN A 148 15.82 -13.38 4.43
N MET A 149 16.33 -12.18 4.69
CA MET A 149 15.50 -11.02 4.96
C MET A 149 15.68 -10.03 3.81
N TYR A 150 15.05 -10.35 2.69
CA TYR A 150 14.86 -9.40 1.60
C TYR A 150 13.87 -8.31 2.03
N LYS A 151 14.09 -7.08 1.59
CA LYS A 151 13.10 -6.03 1.77
C LYS A 151 11.85 -6.37 0.96
N ARG A 152 10.70 -6.34 1.62
CA ARG A 152 9.41 -6.54 0.94
C ARG A 152 9.19 -5.41 -0.06
N PRO A 153 8.59 -5.70 -1.23
CA PRO A 153 8.25 -4.65 -2.16
C PRO A 153 7.26 -3.68 -1.50
N SER A 154 7.26 -2.41 -1.92
CA SER A 154 6.30 -1.41 -1.46
C SER A 154 5.55 -0.77 -2.62
N ALA A 155 4.37 -0.22 -2.35
CA ALA A 155 3.58 0.56 -3.28
C ALA A 155 3.58 2.04 -2.87
N ASN A 156 3.42 2.93 -3.84
CA ASN A 156 2.84 4.24 -3.54
C ASN A 156 1.37 4.10 -3.11
N HIS A 157 0.82 5.17 -2.56
CA HIS A 157 -0.61 5.28 -2.26
C HIS A 157 -1.23 6.39 -3.13
N PRO A 158 -1.83 6.05 -4.29
CA PRO A 158 -2.61 7.01 -5.08
C PRO A 158 -3.79 7.53 -4.26
N GLY A 159 -4.15 8.81 -4.44
CA GLY A 159 -5.30 9.37 -3.74
C GLY A 159 -6.63 8.83 -4.25
N ASP A 160 -7.64 8.82 -3.37
CA ASP A 160 -9.02 8.47 -3.72
C ASP A 160 -9.57 9.31 -4.87
N ILE A 161 -10.42 8.69 -5.69
CA ILE A 161 -10.94 9.29 -6.93
C ILE A 161 -12.45 9.47 -6.83
N THR A 162 -12.93 10.69 -7.08
CA THR A 162 -14.35 10.95 -7.36
C THR A 162 -14.51 11.33 -8.82
N THR A 163 -15.30 10.56 -9.56
CA THR A 163 -15.54 10.77 -10.99
C THR A 163 -17.04 10.65 -11.31
N THR A 164 -17.43 11.07 -12.51
CA THR A 164 -18.78 10.81 -13.01
C THR A 164 -18.77 9.66 -14.01
N ILE A 165 -19.95 9.08 -14.26
CA ILE A 165 -20.16 8.03 -15.27
C ILE A 165 -19.72 8.41 -16.71
N LEU A 166 -19.41 9.68 -16.97
CA LEU A 166 -18.96 10.15 -18.29
C LEU A 166 -17.43 10.17 -18.45
N PHE A 167 -16.66 9.97 -17.36
CA PHE A 167 -15.21 10.03 -17.39
C PHE A 167 -14.60 8.72 -16.91
N SER A 168 -13.64 8.18 -17.66
CA SER A 168 -12.88 6.98 -17.32
C SER A 168 -11.46 7.37 -16.91
N PRO A 169 -11.25 7.78 -15.64
CA PRO A 169 -9.91 7.96 -15.11
C PRO A 169 -9.24 6.60 -14.88
N ALA A 170 -7.94 6.65 -14.59
CA ALA A 170 -7.15 5.50 -14.23
C ALA A 170 -6.46 5.75 -12.88
N ILE A 171 -6.14 4.66 -12.19
CA ILE A 171 -5.31 4.65 -10.99
C ILE A 171 -3.86 4.39 -11.41
N TYR A 172 -2.92 5.11 -10.80
CA TYR A 172 -1.50 5.08 -11.14
C TYR A 172 -0.69 4.56 -9.93
N TRP A 173 -0.63 3.24 -9.80
CA TRP A 173 0.28 2.61 -8.82
C TRP A 173 1.70 2.59 -9.35
N GLN A 174 2.66 2.56 -8.43
CA GLN A 174 4.07 2.40 -8.69
C GLN A 174 4.62 1.51 -7.58
N LEU A 175 5.18 0.38 -7.98
CA LEU A 175 5.76 -0.59 -7.06
C LEU A 175 7.28 -0.42 -7.02
N TYR A 176 7.85 -0.56 -5.83
CA TYR A 176 9.26 -0.40 -5.55
C TYR A 176 9.83 -1.66 -4.93
N ASP A 177 10.95 -2.12 -5.45
CA ASP A 177 11.72 -3.23 -4.87
C ASP A 177 13.19 -3.14 -5.28
N GLU A 178 14.08 -3.59 -4.40
CA GLU A 178 15.52 -3.54 -4.61
C GLU A 178 16.04 -4.67 -5.50
N THR A 179 15.29 -5.77 -5.59
CA THR A 179 15.62 -6.96 -6.37
C THR A 179 15.06 -6.90 -7.80
N GLY A 180 14.27 -5.86 -8.10
CA GLY A 180 13.75 -5.54 -9.42
C GLY A 180 12.24 -5.67 -9.49
N GLY A 181 11.75 -6.72 -10.13
CA GLY A 181 10.34 -6.93 -10.39
C GLY A 181 9.74 -8.06 -9.58
N GLY A 182 8.49 -8.36 -9.89
CA GLY A 182 7.77 -9.50 -9.34
C GLY A 182 6.44 -9.64 -10.06
N GLN A 183 5.40 -10.09 -9.36
CA GLN A 183 4.04 -10.08 -9.93
C GLN A 183 3.09 -9.25 -9.09
N TYR A 184 2.10 -8.67 -9.76
CA TYR A 184 1.01 -7.93 -9.13
C TYR A 184 -0.32 -8.41 -9.71
N ARG A 185 -1.38 -8.24 -8.93
CA ARG A 185 -2.76 -8.36 -9.39
C ARG A 185 -3.59 -7.24 -8.82
N VAL A 186 -4.69 -6.93 -9.48
CA VAL A 186 -5.62 -5.89 -9.04
C VAL A 186 -7.03 -6.45 -9.11
N TRP A 187 -7.76 -6.26 -8.03
CA TRP A 187 -9.17 -6.59 -7.93
C TRP A 187 -9.93 -5.38 -7.40
N ALA A 188 -11.23 -5.35 -7.67
CA ALA A 188 -12.12 -4.36 -7.12
C ALA A 188 -13.32 -5.04 -6.44
N ASN A 189 -13.86 -4.41 -5.41
CA ASN A 189 -15.15 -4.80 -4.83
C ASN A 189 -16.06 -3.59 -4.64
N ASP A 190 -17.36 -3.82 -4.81
CA ASP A 190 -18.39 -2.82 -4.48
C ASP A 190 -18.72 -2.82 -2.97
N SER A 191 -19.65 -1.95 -2.57
CA SER A 191 -20.11 -1.85 -1.18
C SER A 191 -20.85 -3.09 -0.65
N ASN A 192 -21.13 -4.08 -1.50
CA ASN A 192 -21.78 -5.34 -1.13
C ASN A 192 -20.79 -6.52 -1.20
N ASP A 193 -19.49 -6.25 -1.29
CA ASP A 193 -18.44 -7.26 -1.46
C ASP A 193 -18.61 -8.13 -2.70
N ASN A 194 -19.15 -7.57 -3.79
CA ASN A 194 -19.08 -8.22 -5.09
C ASN A 194 -17.70 -7.95 -5.72
N TYR A 195 -16.92 -9.00 -5.91
CA TYR A 195 -15.54 -8.92 -6.39
C TYR A 195 -15.43 -9.00 -7.91
N MET A 196 -14.48 -8.25 -8.47
CA MET A 196 -14.13 -8.25 -9.88
C MET A 196 -12.61 -8.26 -10.05
N LEU A 197 -12.08 -9.28 -10.72
CA LEU A 197 -10.66 -9.34 -11.07
C LEU A 197 -10.39 -8.42 -12.27
N LEU A 198 -9.55 -7.40 -12.07
CA LEU A 198 -9.22 -6.42 -13.11
C LEU A 198 -7.94 -6.80 -13.83
N VAL A 199 -6.93 -7.18 -13.05
CA VAL A 199 -5.62 -7.61 -13.54
C VAL A 199 -5.27 -8.88 -12.80
N ASN A 200 -5.06 -9.97 -13.53
CA ASN A 200 -4.50 -11.19 -12.94
C ASN A 200 -2.99 -11.05 -12.75
N TRP A 201 -2.37 -11.96 -12.00
CA TRP A 201 -0.94 -11.98 -11.74
C TRP A 201 -0.09 -11.69 -13.00
N THR A 202 0.47 -10.47 -13.02
CA THR A 202 1.17 -9.90 -14.17
C THR A 202 2.53 -9.39 -13.69
N PRO A 203 3.62 -9.54 -14.48
CA PRO A 203 4.91 -9.02 -14.11
C PRO A 203 4.90 -7.49 -13.97
N TRP A 204 5.63 -6.97 -12.98
CA TRP A 204 5.93 -5.54 -12.86
C TRP A 204 7.43 -5.28 -12.85
N THR A 205 7.81 -4.05 -13.17
CA THR A 205 9.19 -3.57 -13.16
C THR A 205 9.33 -2.45 -12.14
N ASN A 206 10.39 -2.48 -11.34
CA ASN A 206 10.68 -1.47 -10.30
C ASN A 206 10.47 -0.04 -10.82
N GLY A 207 9.70 0.75 -10.08
CA GLY A 207 9.48 2.16 -10.36
C GLY A 207 8.72 2.45 -11.64
N THR A 208 8.10 1.46 -12.29
CA THR A 208 7.23 1.70 -13.45
C THR A 208 5.78 1.87 -13.02
N TYR A 209 5.07 2.81 -13.64
CA TYR A 209 3.64 2.99 -13.38
C TYR A 209 2.82 1.80 -13.89
N ILE A 210 2.02 1.26 -12.99
CA ILE A 210 0.92 0.34 -13.25
C ILE A 210 -0.34 1.19 -13.41
N ILE A 211 -0.93 1.14 -14.61
CA ILE A 211 -2.10 1.93 -14.96
C ILE A 211 -3.30 0.99 -14.95
N VAL A 212 -4.26 1.26 -14.07
CA VAL A 212 -5.52 0.51 -13.98
C VAL A 212 -6.67 1.42 -14.33
N ASP A 213 -7.29 1.18 -15.48
CA ASP A 213 -8.49 1.90 -15.89
C ASP A 213 -9.65 1.58 -14.94
N ILE A 214 -10.40 2.61 -14.55
CA ILE A 214 -11.59 2.44 -13.72
C ILE A 214 -12.71 1.86 -14.58
N ALA A 215 -13.07 0.61 -14.30
CA ALA A 215 -14.13 -0.10 -14.97
C ALA A 215 -15.49 0.47 -14.54
N MET A 216 -16.21 1.08 -15.48
CA MET A 216 -17.53 1.69 -15.25
C MET A 216 -18.62 0.62 -15.12
N VAL A 217 -18.77 0.05 -13.93
CA VAL A 217 -19.79 -0.99 -13.65
C VAL A 217 -21.08 -0.44 -13.04
N GLY A 218 -21.12 0.85 -12.68
CA GLY A 218 -22.30 1.49 -12.13
C GLY A 218 -21.97 2.72 -11.28
N LEU A 219 -23.03 3.36 -10.76
CA LEU A 219 -22.89 4.38 -9.72
C LEU A 219 -22.57 3.70 -8.39
N GLY A 220 -21.75 4.35 -7.57
CA GLY A 220 -21.42 3.86 -6.24
C GLY A 220 -19.97 4.04 -5.86
N THR A 221 -19.61 3.42 -4.74
CA THR A 221 -18.25 3.42 -4.20
C THR A 221 -17.66 2.02 -4.36
N PHE A 222 -16.43 1.99 -4.83
CA PHE A 222 -15.68 0.77 -5.14
C PHE A 222 -14.30 0.87 -4.52
N ASN A 223 -13.83 -0.22 -3.94
CA ASN A 223 -12.46 -0.33 -3.47
C ASN A 223 -11.65 -1.04 -4.54
N TYR A 224 -10.57 -0.41 -5.01
CA TYR A 224 -9.62 -1.03 -5.92
C TYR A 224 -8.36 -1.37 -5.14
N THR A 225 -8.03 -2.66 -5.06
CA THR A 225 -6.92 -3.16 -4.24
C THR A 225 -5.85 -3.79 -5.10
N ILE A 226 -4.61 -3.34 -4.93
CA ILE A 226 -3.43 -3.95 -5.53
C ILE A 226 -2.77 -4.90 -4.53
N GLU A 227 -2.45 -6.09 -5.00
CA GLU A 227 -1.64 -7.08 -4.30
C GLU A 227 -0.42 -7.41 -5.14
N TYR A 228 0.72 -7.59 -4.49
CA TYR A 228 1.98 -7.73 -5.19
C TYR A 228 3.03 -8.45 -4.34
N TYR A 229 3.92 -9.15 -5.02
CA TYR A 229 5.07 -9.81 -4.43
C TYR A 229 6.29 -9.64 -5.33
N ASN A 230 7.50 -9.78 -4.79
CA ASN A 230 8.77 -9.65 -5.50
C ASN A 230 9.21 -10.98 -6.16
N SER A 231 10.35 -11.01 -6.86
CA SER A 231 10.85 -12.23 -7.50
C SER A 231 11.10 -13.43 -6.55
N TYR A 232 11.12 -13.19 -5.24
CA TYR A 232 11.29 -14.20 -4.18
C TYR A 232 9.96 -14.60 -3.50
N HIS A 233 8.81 -14.26 -4.07
CA HIS A 233 7.46 -14.55 -3.54
C HIS A 233 7.13 -13.93 -2.18
N GLN A 234 7.80 -12.84 -1.81
CA GLN A 234 7.46 -12.11 -0.60
C GLN A 234 6.45 -11.01 -0.92
N PHE A 235 5.33 -11.06 -0.22
CA PHE A 235 4.23 -10.12 -0.42
C PHE A 235 4.52 -8.77 0.22
N GLY A 236 4.29 -7.71 -0.56
CA GLY A 236 4.18 -6.36 -0.04
C GLY A 236 2.85 -6.16 0.70
N ILE A 237 2.73 -5.01 1.36
CA ILE A 237 1.46 -4.61 1.98
C ILE A 237 0.54 -4.13 0.86
N SER A 238 -0.64 -4.75 0.72
CA SER A 238 -1.64 -4.34 -0.26
C SER A 238 -2.05 -2.88 -0.07
N ASP A 239 -2.33 -2.20 -1.18
CA ASP A 239 -2.81 -0.82 -1.17
C ASP A 239 -4.21 -0.75 -1.78
N THR A 240 -5.07 0.08 -1.20
CA THR A 240 -6.46 0.24 -1.63
C THR A 240 -6.75 1.71 -1.92
N VAL A 241 -7.32 1.95 -3.10
CA VAL A 241 -7.81 3.28 -3.53
C VAL A 241 -9.34 3.23 -3.61
N ILE A 242 -10.00 4.21 -2.98
CA ILE A 242 -11.45 4.31 -3.00
C ILE A 242 -11.87 5.13 -4.22
N VAL A 243 -12.76 4.56 -5.04
CA VAL A 243 -13.31 5.19 -6.23
C VAL A 243 -14.80 5.40 -6.08
N THR A 244 -15.25 6.66 -6.12
CA THR A 244 -16.67 7.02 -6.08
C THR A 244 -17.12 7.52 -7.45
N ILE A 245 -18.12 6.84 -8.03
CA ILE A 245 -18.70 7.16 -9.33
C ILE A 245 -20.09 7.76 -9.11
N THR A 246 -20.28 9.01 -9.51
CA THR A 246 -21.53 9.77 -9.37
C THR A 246 -22.22 10.03 -10.72
N ASP A 247 -23.51 10.34 -10.65
CA ASP A 247 -24.26 10.80 -11.82
C ASP A 247 -23.94 12.28 -12.11
N VAL A 248 -24.18 12.70 -13.35
CA VAL A 248 -23.90 14.04 -13.88
C VAL A 248 -24.99 15.07 -13.58
N ILE A 249 -26.09 14.68 -12.95
CA ILE A 249 -27.26 15.56 -12.81
C ILE A 249 -27.28 16.18 -11.42
N PRO A 250 -27.07 17.51 -11.26
CA PRO A 250 -27.54 18.19 -10.06
C PRO A 250 -29.06 18.04 -10.01
N THR A 251 -29.55 17.38 -8.98
CA THR A 251 -30.99 17.21 -8.73
C THR A 251 -31.67 18.57 -8.88
N PRO A 252 -32.65 18.75 -9.79
CA PRO A 252 -33.41 19.99 -9.81
C PRO A 252 -34.13 20.11 -8.47
N THR A 253 -33.74 21.08 -7.65
CA THR A 253 -34.49 21.41 -6.45
C THR A 253 -35.89 21.83 -6.88
N LYS A 254 -36.90 21.18 -6.28
CA LYS A 254 -38.33 21.31 -6.62
C LYS A 254 -38.89 22.73 -6.40
N ASP A 255 -38.07 23.68 -5.97
CA ASP A 255 -38.48 24.97 -5.43
C ASP A 255 -37.90 26.19 -6.17
N GLU A 256 -37.56 26.06 -7.46
CA GLU A 256 -37.45 27.26 -8.30
C GLU A 256 -38.80 27.59 -8.95
N PRO A 257 -39.43 28.74 -8.64
CA PRO A 257 -40.68 29.11 -9.26
C PRO A 257 -40.44 29.37 -10.75
N ILE A 258 -41.14 28.64 -11.62
CA ILE A 258 -41.23 28.97 -13.04
C ILE A 258 -41.95 30.32 -13.15
N ILE A 259 -41.21 31.42 -13.26
CA ILE A 259 -41.78 32.72 -13.61
C ILE A 259 -42.16 32.68 -15.08
N ILE A 260 -43.42 32.36 -15.37
CA ILE A 260 -44.01 32.62 -16.68
C ILE A 260 -44.30 34.13 -16.75
N ALA A 261 -43.36 34.90 -17.32
CA ALA A 261 -43.64 36.27 -17.70
C ALA A 261 -44.59 36.30 -18.91
N PRO A 262 -45.59 37.20 -18.95
CA PRO A 262 -46.51 37.28 -20.07
C PRO A 262 -45.79 37.77 -21.32
N GLN A 263 -46.20 37.23 -22.47
CA GLN A 263 -45.77 37.62 -23.81
C GLN A 263 -45.87 39.14 -24.01
N GLY A 264 -44.73 39.81 -24.15
CA GLY A 264 -44.65 41.22 -24.53
C GLY A 264 -43.23 41.53 -25.00
N GLY A 265 -43.08 41.92 -26.27
CA GLY A 265 -41.80 42.12 -26.93
C GLY A 265 -40.93 43.19 -26.28
N GLY A 266 -39.64 42.90 -26.16
CA GLY A 266 -38.60 43.82 -25.72
C GLY A 266 -37.22 43.18 -25.87
N ASP A 267 -36.28 43.93 -26.45
CA ASP A 267 -34.92 43.57 -26.84
C ASP A 267 -34.11 42.74 -25.83
N ILE A 268 -33.35 41.76 -26.34
CA ILE A 268 -32.39 40.94 -25.57
C ILE A 268 -30.97 41.53 -25.54
N SER A 269 -30.80 42.84 -25.75
CA SER A 269 -29.49 43.48 -25.88
C SER A 269 -28.93 44.08 -24.59
N SER A 270 -29.25 43.55 -23.40
CA SER A 270 -28.62 44.01 -22.16
C SER A 270 -28.54 42.93 -21.08
N PHE A 271 -27.57 42.02 -21.21
CA PHE A 271 -26.91 41.41 -20.04
C PHE A 271 -25.41 41.66 -20.19
N LEU A 272 -24.99 42.82 -19.68
CA LEU A 272 -23.59 43.17 -19.49
C LEU A 272 -23.01 42.33 -18.35
N LEU A 273 -21.83 41.75 -18.59
CA LEU A 273 -20.97 41.14 -17.58
C LEU A 273 -20.65 42.15 -16.47
N SER A 274 -20.70 41.72 -15.19
CA SER A 274 -19.93 42.36 -14.13
C SER A 274 -18.57 41.66 -14.00
N PRO A 275 -17.46 42.41 -13.85
CA PRO A 275 -16.12 41.84 -13.79
C PRO A 275 -15.70 41.63 -12.33
N LEU A 276 -15.50 40.38 -11.91
CA LEU A 276 -14.65 40.01 -10.78
C LEU A 276 -14.39 38.51 -10.79
N GLY A 277 -13.13 38.12 -11.03
CA GLY A 277 -12.66 36.74 -10.96
C GLY A 277 -11.88 36.29 -12.19
N LEU A 278 -10.78 36.97 -12.51
CA LEU A 278 -9.84 36.47 -13.51
C LEU A 278 -9.03 35.33 -12.88
N GLY A 279 -9.30 34.09 -13.30
CA GLY A 279 -8.49 32.95 -12.90
C GLY A 279 -9.05 31.65 -13.46
N ILE A 280 -8.51 31.21 -14.60
CA ILE A 280 -8.75 29.92 -15.26
C ILE A 280 -10.19 29.89 -15.86
N VAL A 281 -10.39 29.89 -17.17
CA VAL A 281 -10.55 28.68 -17.99
C VAL A 281 -10.74 29.11 -19.46
N ALA A 282 -9.79 28.77 -20.33
CA ALA A 282 -9.92 28.91 -21.79
C ALA A 282 -10.78 27.78 -22.42
N GLY A 283 -11.39 26.89 -21.62
CA GLY A 283 -12.24 25.78 -22.04
C GLY A 283 -13.76 25.97 -21.90
N PHE A 284 -14.24 27.00 -21.18
CA PHE A 284 -15.68 27.18 -20.93
C PHE A 284 -16.41 27.88 -22.06
N GLY A 285 -15.69 28.61 -22.92
CA GLY A 285 -16.30 29.30 -24.07
C GLY A 285 -16.97 28.34 -25.06
N ALA A 286 -16.37 27.17 -25.30
CA ALA A 286 -16.95 26.15 -26.18
C ALA A 286 -18.15 25.45 -25.52
N ILE A 287 -18.07 25.15 -24.22
CA ILE A 287 -19.12 24.47 -23.46
C ILE A 287 -20.37 25.34 -23.33
N LEU A 288 -20.20 26.64 -23.03
CA LEU A 288 -21.31 27.59 -22.96
C LEU A 288 -21.96 27.79 -24.34
N LEU A 289 -21.17 27.84 -25.41
CA LEU A 289 -21.67 28.00 -26.77
C LEU A 289 -22.45 26.75 -27.24
N ILE A 290 -22.00 25.55 -26.89
CA ILE A 290 -22.69 24.29 -27.21
C ILE A 290 -24.03 24.21 -26.45
N LEU A 291 -24.04 24.53 -25.16
CA LEU A 291 -25.27 24.55 -24.34
C LEU A 291 -26.30 25.56 -24.88
N VAL A 292 -25.88 26.78 -25.21
CA VAL A 292 -26.77 27.79 -25.81
C VAL A 292 -27.32 27.31 -27.17
N THR A 293 -26.49 26.65 -27.99
CA THR A 293 -26.91 26.16 -29.31
C THR A 293 -27.93 25.01 -29.20
N VAL A 294 -27.76 24.11 -28.22
CA VAL A 294 -28.69 23.01 -27.96
C VAL A 294 -30.03 23.54 -27.45
N ILE A 295 -30.02 24.49 -26.51
CA ILE A 295 -31.23 25.12 -25.97
C ILE A 295 -32.03 25.84 -27.08
N ILE A 296 -31.36 26.57 -27.98
CA ILE A 296 -32.01 27.25 -29.12
C ILE A 296 -32.66 26.23 -30.07
N LYS A 297 -32.00 25.09 -30.35
CA LYS A 297 -32.54 24.02 -31.21
C LYS A 297 -33.78 23.37 -30.62
N ILE A 298 -33.78 23.09 -29.31
CA ILE A 298 -34.93 22.52 -28.61
C ILE A 298 -36.12 23.48 -28.67
N ASN A 299 -35.90 24.77 -28.39
CA ASN A 299 -36.98 25.76 -28.39
C ASN A 299 -37.64 25.92 -29.78
N LYS A 300 -36.84 25.91 -30.86
CA LYS A 300 -37.39 25.91 -32.24
C LYS A 300 -38.24 24.67 -32.53
N THR A 301 -37.78 23.49 -32.10
CA THR A 301 -38.47 22.21 -32.32
C THR A 301 -39.81 22.17 -31.60
N VAL A 302 -39.86 22.67 -30.36
CA VAL A 302 -41.09 22.78 -29.56
C VAL A 302 -42.08 23.76 -30.19
N GLN A 303 -41.63 24.91 -30.70
CA GLN A 303 -42.53 25.84 -31.39
C GLN A 303 -43.11 25.27 -32.69
N GLU A 304 -42.33 24.50 -33.47
CA GLU A 304 -42.83 23.83 -34.67
C GLU A 304 -43.86 22.75 -34.34
N LEU A 305 -43.64 21.96 -33.29
CA LEU A 305 -44.60 20.97 -32.79
C LEU A 305 -45.92 21.62 -32.37
N ASN A 306 -45.87 22.70 -31.59
CA ASN A 306 -47.06 23.42 -31.14
C ASN A 306 -47.86 24.02 -32.31
N LYS A 307 -47.17 24.50 -33.36
CA LYS A 307 -47.82 24.99 -34.59
C LYS A 307 -48.45 23.87 -35.43
N LYS A 308 -47.95 22.64 -35.30
CA LYS A 308 -48.49 21.45 -35.99
C LYS A 308 -49.74 20.92 -35.26
N ILE A 309 -49.71 20.94 -33.92
CA ILE A 309 -50.85 20.53 -33.08
C ILE A 309 -52.05 21.47 -33.27
N SER A 310 -51.83 22.79 -33.36
CA SER A 310 -52.92 23.77 -33.53
C SER A 310 -53.63 23.74 -34.89
N LYS A 311 -53.12 22.98 -35.88
CA LYS A 311 -53.70 22.86 -37.23
C LYS A 311 -54.50 21.58 -37.46
N THR A 312 -54.64 20.72 -36.46
CA THR A 312 -55.35 19.44 -36.60
C THR A 312 -56.84 19.63 -36.27
N PRO A 313 -57.79 19.46 -37.22
CA PRO A 313 -59.21 19.65 -36.93
C PRO A 313 -59.77 18.48 -36.11
N THR A 314 -60.47 18.79 -35.01
CA THR A 314 -61.14 17.83 -34.13
C THR A 314 -62.42 17.30 -34.80
N SER A 315 -62.47 16.03 -35.19
CA SER A 315 -63.72 15.38 -35.62
C SER A 315 -64.54 14.95 -34.40
N LYS A 316 -65.60 15.70 -34.05
CA LYS A 316 -66.70 15.19 -33.22
C LYS A 316 -67.65 14.39 -34.12
N LYS A 317 -67.73 13.08 -33.95
CA LYS A 317 -68.91 12.29 -34.33
C LYS A 317 -69.56 11.75 -33.06
N ALA A 318 -70.76 12.25 -32.79
CA ALA A 318 -71.68 11.72 -31.79
C ALA A 318 -72.32 10.42 -32.32
N ILE A 319 -72.49 9.43 -31.45
CA ILE A 319 -73.42 8.32 -31.64
C ILE A 319 -74.27 8.29 -30.37
N GLU A 320 -75.47 8.85 -30.44
CA GLU A 320 -76.59 8.51 -29.56
C GLU A 320 -77.45 7.44 -30.25
N LYS A 321 -78.18 6.68 -29.41
CA LYS A 321 -78.99 5.47 -29.67
C LYS A 321 -79.82 5.46 -30.97
#